data_AF-A0A7Z9WSW1-F1
#
_entry.id   AF-A0A7Z9WSW1-F1
#
_cell.length_a   1.000
_cell.length_b   1.000
_cell.length_c   1.000
_cell.angle_alpha   90.00
_cell.angle_beta   90.00
_cell.angle_gamma   90.00
#
_symmetry.space_group_name_H-M   'P 1'
#
loop_
_entity.id
_entity.type
_entity.pdbx_description
1 polymer ?
#
loop_
_entity_poly.entity_id
_entity_poly.type
_entity_poly.pdbx_seq_one_letter_code
_entity_poly.pdbx_strand_id
1 'polypeptide(L)'
;MLNYFLNNANLVKDSISMKIGICVGLTLHILGWSINGYDKKILAFVGKRIERNNIASLQSFVNEIFAKTKFHEYESLHSTNIKIATKQMLNLDDNSFNKDEFIFGLFLGNELYENVKSKKDPNPLKNQNEEGDNNE
;
A
#
# COMPACT_ATOMS: atom_id res chain seq x y z
N MET A 1 -0.82 13.02 9.73
CA MET A 1 -0.61 11.77 10.48
C MET A 1 0.44 10.88 9.80
N LEU A 2 0.25 10.48 8.53
CA LEU A 2 1.23 9.67 7.80
C LEU A 2 2.62 10.32 7.67
N ASN A 3 2.71 11.59 7.23
CA ASN A 3 4.01 12.29 7.15
C ASN A 3 4.71 12.38 8.50
N TYR A 4 3.95 12.50 9.59
CA TYR A 4 4.52 12.51 10.93
C TYR A 4 5.07 11.11 11.27
N PHE A 5 4.32 10.05 11.02
CA PHE A 5 4.75 8.68 11.25
C PHE A 5 5.98 8.29 10.43
N LEU A 6 5.98 8.56 9.11
CA LEU A 6 7.08 8.26 8.20
C LEU A 6 8.39 8.99 8.55
N ASN A 7 8.30 10.14 9.23
CA ASN A 7 9.45 10.99 9.54
C ASN A 7 9.88 10.94 11.02
N ASN A 8 9.06 10.40 11.93
CA ASN A 8 9.31 10.47 13.38
C ASN A 8 9.25 9.11 14.10
N ALA A 9 8.70 8.07 13.48
CA ALA A 9 8.70 6.75 14.11
C ALA A 9 10.04 6.04 13.81
N ASN A 10 10.91 5.90 14.81
CA ASN A 10 12.16 5.12 14.76
C ASN A 10 11.99 3.63 14.34
N LEU A 11 10.75 3.18 14.14
CA LEU A 11 10.41 1.89 13.52
C LEU A 11 10.69 1.86 12.02
N VAL A 12 10.68 3.02 11.37
CA VAL A 12 10.91 3.18 9.93
C VAL A 12 12.35 3.66 9.76
N LYS A 13 13.30 2.74 9.51
CA LYS A 13 14.59 3.10 8.90
C LYS A 13 14.31 4.13 7.80
N ASP A 14 15.04 5.24 7.76
CA ASP A 14 14.82 6.32 6.78
C ASP A 14 15.21 5.86 5.35
N SER A 15 14.44 4.91 4.84
CA SER A 15 14.62 4.21 3.59
C SER A 15 13.52 4.65 2.64
N ILE A 16 13.95 5.15 1.48
CA ILE A 16 13.06 5.53 0.39
C ILE A 16 12.23 4.31 -0.05
N SER A 17 12.86 3.14 -0.15
CA SER A 17 12.19 1.88 -0.53
C SER A 17 11.06 1.51 0.44
N MET A 18 11.32 1.64 1.74
CA MET A 18 10.32 1.34 2.76
C MET A 18 9.19 2.36 2.80
N LYS A 19 9.48 3.65 2.62
CA LYS A 19 8.46 4.70 2.54
C LYS A 19 7.50 4.47 1.37
N ILE A 20 8.04 4.09 0.21
CA ILE A 20 7.23 3.69 -0.95
C ILE A 20 6.38 2.47 -0.60
N GLY A 21 6.99 1.44 0.00
CA GLY A 21 6.30 0.25 0.48
C GLY A 21 5.09 0.61 1.35
N ILE A 22 5.27 1.45 2.38
CA ILE A 22 4.19 1.87 3.29
C ILE A 22 3.06 2.55 2.54
N CYS A 23 3.36 3.50 1.65
CA CYS A 23 2.34 4.17 0.85
C CYS A 23 1.57 3.21 -0.06
N VAL A 24 2.26 2.25 -0.67
CA VAL A 24 1.65 1.23 -1.53
C VAL A 24 0.81 0.25 -0.71
N GLY A 25 1.29 -0.19 0.45
CA GLY A 25 0.56 -1.07 1.37
C GLY A 25 -0.75 -0.45 1.86
N LEU A 26 -0.72 0.81 2.27
CA LEU A 26 -1.94 1.56 2.63
C LEU A 26 -2.92 1.65 1.46
N THR A 27 -2.40 1.83 0.24
CA THR A 27 -3.23 1.91 -0.98
C THR A 27 -3.87 0.56 -1.31
N LEU A 28 -3.12 -0.54 -1.14
CA LEU A 28 -3.63 -1.90 -1.32
C LEU A 28 -4.72 -2.25 -0.31
N HIS A 29 -4.58 -1.82 0.95
CA HIS A 29 -5.61 -2.04 1.97
C HIS A 29 -6.94 -1.42 1.56
N ILE A 30 -6.92 -0.16 1.11
CA ILE A 30 -8.11 0.56 0.61
C ILE A 30 -8.74 -0.17 -0.59
N LEU A 31 -7.89 -0.65 -1.52
CA LEU A 31 -8.37 -1.39 -2.68
C LEU A 31 -8.95 -2.76 -2.32
N GLY A 32 -8.38 -3.45 -1.33
CA GLY A 32 -8.88 -4.74 -0.84
C GLY A 32 -10.32 -4.67 -0.31
N TRP A 33 -10.71 -3.52 0.24
CA TRP A 33 -12.09 -3.30 0.70
C TRP A 33 -13.09 -3.13 -0.41
N SER A 34 -12.63 -2.54 -1.51
CA SER A 34 -13.52 -2.17 -2.59
C SER A 34 -13.55 -3.18 -3.72
N ILE A 35 -12.52 -4.02 -3.78
CA ILE A 35 -12.39 -5.13 -4.70
C ILE A 35 -12.10 -6.36 -3.83
N ASN A 36 -13.12 -7.18 -3.59
CA ASN A 36 -13.03 -8.31 -2.67
C ASN A 36 -11.81 -9.21 -2.97
N GLY A 37 -10.93 -9.36 -1.97
CA GLY A 37 -9.72 -10.20 -2.04
C GLY A 37 -8.59 -9.67 -2.92
N TYR A 38 -8.62 -8.39 -3.31
CA TYR A 38 -7.57 -7.78 -4.14
C TYR A 38 -6.24 -7.64 -3.40
N ASP A 39 -6.27 -7.28 -2.11
CA ASP A 39 -5.12 -7.22 -1.23
C ASP A 39 -4.41 -8.59 -1.13
N LYS A 40 -5.14 -9.66 -0.83
CA LYS A 40 -4.60 -11.02 -0.65
C LYS A 40 -3.90 -11.53 -1.90
N LYS A 41 -4.50 -11.29 -3.08
CA LYS A 41 -3.90 -11.70 -4.37
C LYS A 41 -2.62 -10.93 -4.68
N ILE A 42 -2.60 -9.61 -4.44
CA ILE A 42 -1.41 -8.80 -4.74
C ILE A 42 -0.27 -9.10 -3.77
N LEU A 43 -0.57 -9.19 -2.47
CA LEU A 43 0.42 -9.46 -1.42
C LEU A 43 1.11 -10.81 -1.59
N ALA A 44 0.35 -11.85 -1.98
CA ALA A 44 0.90 -13.21 -2.17
C ALA A 44 1.98 -13.30 -3.27
N PHE A 45 2.02 -12.36 -4.22
CA PHE A 45 2.91 -12.44 -5.38
C PHE A 45 3.91 -11.28 -5.48
N VAL A 46 3.91 -10.32 -4.56
CA VAL A 46 4.81 -9.15 -4.59
C VAL A 46 6.28 -9.55 -4.76
N GLY A 47 6.72 -10.58 -4.04
CA GLY A 47 8.10 -11.07 -4.11
C GLY A 47 8.49 -11.67 -5.47
N LYS A 48 7.53 -12.10 -6.29
CA LYS A 48 7.77 -12.60 -7.65
C LYS A 48 7.69 -11.51 -8.72
N ARG A 49 6.96 -10.43 -8.43
CA ARG A 49 6.68 -9.34 -9.38
C ARG A 49 7.73 -8.23 -9.35
N ILE A 50 8.47 -8.12 -8.25
CA ILE A 50 9.49 -7.10 -8.05
C ILE A 50 10.85 -7.79 -8.02
N GLU A 51 11.73 -7.37 -8.91
CA GLU A 51 13.09 -7.86 -9.00
C GLU A 51 14.03 -7.04 -8.11
N ARG A 52 15.10 -7.66 -7.60
CA ARG A 52 16.12 -6.92 -6.84
C ARG A 52 16.86 -5.97 -7.78
N ASN A 53 17.12 -4.76 -7.31
CA ASN A 53 17.87 -3.74 -8.05
C ASN A 53 17.28 -3.45 -9.45
N ASN A 54 15.96 -3.51 -9.58
CA ASN A 54 15.27 -3.23 -10.83
C ASN A 54 14.07 -2.33 -10.56
N ILE A 55 14.27 -1.03 -10.75
CA ILE A 55 13.24 -0.02 -10.56
C ILE A 55 12.12 -0.14 -11.58
N ALA A 56 12.39 -0.59 -12.80
CA ALA A 56 11.34 -0.76 -13.80
C ALA A 56 10.27 -1.76 -13.31
N SER A 57 10.70 -2.84 -12.63
CA SER A 57 9.78 -3.80 -12.01
C SER A 57 8.94 -3.17 -10.89
N LEU A 58 9.53 -2.33 -10.05
CA LEU A 58 8.83 -1.56 -9.03
C LEU A 58 7.84 -0.56 -9.65
N GLN A 59 8.27 0.21 -10.65
CA GLN A 59 7.45 1.19 -11.35
C GLN A 59 6.24 0.53 -12.00
N SER A 60 6.44 -0.59 -12.69
CA SER A 60 5.36 -1.37 -13.30
C SER A 60 4.33 -1.81 -12.26
N PHE A 61 4.82 -2.37 -11.14
CA PHE A 61 3.97 -2.81 -10.04
C PHE A 61 3.16 -1.67 -9.41
N VAL A 62 3.81 -0.56 -9.08
CA VAL A 62 3.17 0.61 -8.45
C VAL A 62 2.15 1.25 -9.40
N ASN A 63 2.49 1.37 -10.68
CA ASN A 63 1.59 1.93 -11.69
C ASN A 63 0.33 1.08 -11.88
N GLU A 64 0.42 -0.25 -11.82
CA GLU A 64 -0.76 -1.12 -11.87
C GLU A 64 -1.71 -0.83 -10.71
N ILE A 65 -1.18 -0.70 -9.49
CA ILE A 65 -1.98 -0.39 -8.30
C ILE A 65 -2.65 0.98 -8.44
N PHE A 66 -1.90 1.98 -8.89
CA PHE A 66 -2.40 3.36 -9.01
C PHE A 66 -3.41 3.51 -10.14
N ALA A 67 -3.29 2.73 -11.21
CA ALA A 67 -4.31 2.67 -12.25
C ALA A 67 -5.64 2.19 -11.64
N LYS A 68 -5.62 1.14 -10.81
CA LYS A 68 -6.85 0.62 -10.16
C LYS A 68 -7.51 1.64 -9.23
N THR A 69 -6.73 2.44 -8.52
CA THR A 69 -7.30 3.51 -7.68
C THR A 69 -8.01 4.58 -8.49
N LYS A 70 -7.52 4.94 -9.69
CA LYS A 70 -8.17 5.91 -10.57
C LYS A 70 -9.51 5.39 -11.08
N PHE A 71 -9.60 4.10 -11.40
CA PHE A 71 -10.82 3.49 -11.92
C PHE A 71 -11.99 3.47 -10.92
N HIS A 72 -11.70 3.55 -9.63
CA HIS A 72 -12.73 3.44 -8.60
C HIS A 72 -12.89 4.74 -7.78
N GLU A 73 -12.36 5.86 -8.30
CA GLU A 73 -12.58 7.22 -7.76
C GLU A 73 -12.39 7.37 -6.25
N TYR A 74 -11.45 6.65 -5.64
CA TYR A 74 -11.11 6.94 -4.25
C TYR A 74 -10.60 8.39 -4.18
N GLU A 75 -11.04 9.16 -3.18
CA GLU A 75 -10.50 10.49 -2.87
C GLU A 75 -9.98 10.54 -1.42
N SER A 76 -9.06 11.48 -1.12
CA SER A 76 -8.29 11.64 0.14
C SER A 76 -7.00 10.81 0.33
N LEU A 77 -6.96 9.78 1.20
CA LEU A 77 -5.71 9.17 1.71
C LEU A 77 -4.87 8.47 0.63
N HIS A 78 -5.50 7.67 -0.23
CA HIS A 78 -4.83 7.03 -1.37
C HIS A 78 -4.17 8.06 -2.31
N SER A 79 -4.80 9.22 -2.58
CA SER A 79 -4.25 10.26 -3.47
C SER A 79 -2.98 10.88 -2.89
N THR A 80 -2.93 10.98 -1.56
CA THR A 80 -1.74 11.43 -0.82
C THR A 80 -0.65 10.37 -0.88
N ASN A 81 -1.00 9.10 -0.68
CA ASN A 81 -0.07 7.97 -0.77
C ASN A 81 0.55 7.85 -2.16
N ILE A 82 -0.26 7.99 -3.21
CA ILE A 82 0.19 8.00 -4.61
C ILE A 82 1.19 9.12 -4.83
N LYS A 83 0.86 10.36 -4.43
CA LYS A 83 1.75 11.51 -4.58
C LYS A 83 3.08 11.32 -3.85
N ILE A 84 3.05 10.82 -2.62
CA ILE A 84 4.25 10.56 -1.81
C ILE A 84 5.09 9.47 -2.46
N ALA A 85 4.49 8.32 -2.80
CA ALA A 85 5.20 7.21 -3.43
C ALA A 85 5.85 7.61 -4.75
N THR A 86 5.12 8.32 -5.63
CA THR A 86 5.67 8.82 -6.90
C THR A 86 6.86 9.76 -6.64
N LYS A 87 6.75 10.69 -5.68
CA LYS A 87 7.86 11.59 -5.34
C LYS A 87 9.09 10.83 -4.82
N GLN A 88 8.89 9.81 -3.99
CA GLN A 88 9.97 9.00 -3.46
C GLN A 88 10.62 8.13 -4.55
N MET A 89 9.82 7.60 -5.49
CA MET A 89 10.34 6.82 -6.62
C MET A 89 11.22 7.63 -7.58
N LEU A 90 10.98 8.94 -7.73
CA LEU A 90 11.86 9.82 -8.51
C LEU A 90 13.27 9.95 -7.91
N ASN A 91 13.42 9.62 -6.61
CA ASN A 91 14.70 9.66 -5.90
C ASN A 91 15.36 8.28 -5.79
N LEU A 92 14.82 7.26 -6.48
CA LEU A 92 15.41 5.93 -6.53
C LEU A 92 16.17 5.71 -7.85
N ASP A 93 17.28 4.98 -7.74
CA ASP A 93 18.00 4.31 -8.83
C ASP A 93 18.18 2.80 -8.50
N ASP A 94 18.59 2.00 -9.48
CA ASP A 94 18.71 0.54 -9.31
C ASP A 94 19.65 0.13 -8.17
N ASN A 95 20.57 1.01 -7.77
CA ASN A 95 21.53 0.77 -6.69
C ASN A 95 21.00 1.15 -5.31
N SER A 96 20.00 2.02 -5.23
CA SER A 96 19.38 2.52 -3.99
C SER A 96 18.06 1.83 -3.67
N PHE A 97 17.46 1.12 -4.63
CA PHE A 97 16.27 0.31 -4.38
C PHE A 97 16.60 -0.95 -3.57
N ASN A 98 15.92 -1.11 -2.43
CA ASN A 98 15.99 -2.30 -1.60
C ASN A 98 14.62 -3.00 -1.60
N LYS A 99 14.56 -4.14 -2.27
CA LYS A 99 13.36 -4.96 -2.38
C LYS A 99 12.83 -5.40 -1.02
N ASP A 100 13.69 -5.84 -0.11
CA ASP A 100 13.27 -6.43 1.16
C ASP A 100 12.68 -5.34 2.08
N GLU A 101 13.28 -4.14 2.07
CA GLU A 101 12.74 -2.95 2.77
C GLU A 101 11.42 -2.49 2.16
N PHE A 102 11.28 -2.52 0.84
CA PHE A 102 10.01 -2.24 0.17
C PHE A 102 8.91 -3.23 0.59
N ILE A 103 9.20 -4.53 0.56
CA ILE A 103 8.25 -5.59 0.94
C ILE A 103 7.83 -5.42 2.39
N PHE A 104 8.79 -5.20 3.29
CA PHE A 104 8.49 -4.95 4.69
C PHE A 104 7.62 -3.69 4.88
N GLY A 105 7.96 -2.59 4.21
CA GLY A 105 7.16 -1.37 4.22
C GLY A 105 5.74 -1.61 3.74
N LEU A 106 5.57 -2.45 2.72
CA LEU A 106 4.26 -2.80 2.16
C LEU A 106 3.38 -3.53 3.17
N PHE A 107 3.92 -4.49 3.91
CA PHE A 107 3.19 -5.12 5.02
C PHE A 107 2.88 -4.12 6.13
N LEU A 108 3.87 -3.31 6.52
CA LEU A 108 3.68 -2.30 7.57
C LEU A 108 2.58 -1.30 7.20
N GLY A 109 2.54 -0.83 5.95
CA GLY A 109 1.48 0.05 5.47
C GLY A 109 0.10 -0.58 5.54
N ASN A 110 -0.01 -1.87 5.19
CA ASN A 110 -1.27 -2.60 5.29
C ASN A 110 -1.78 -2.69 6.75
N GLU A 111 -0.88 -2.96 7.71
CA GLU A 111 -1.23 -3.07 9.13
C GLU A 111 -1.55 -1.71 9.78
N LEU A 112 -0.90 -0.64 9.32
CA LEU A 112 -1.06 0.69 9.92
C LEU A 112 -2.33 1.42 9.51
N TYR A 113 -3.09 0.89 8.55
CA TYR A 113 -4.22 1.60 7.94
C TYR A 113 -5.19 2.20 8.97
N GLU A 114 -5.64 1.38 9.93
CA GLU A 114 -6.60 1.79 10.96
C GLU A 114 -6.08 2.94 11.85
N ASN A 115 -4.74 3.08 11.96
CA ASN A 115 -4.10 4.12 12.77
C ASN A 115 -3.87 5.43 12.00
N VAL A 116 -3.93 5.41 10.66
CA VAL A 116 -3.63 6.57 9.81
C VAL A 116 -4.82 7.03 8.97
N LYS A 117 -5.93 6.28 8.97
CA LYS A 117 -7.18 6.68 8.33
C LYS A 117 -7.80 7.89 9.00
N SER A 118 -8.36 8.78 8.18
CA SER A 118 -9.19 9.88 8.64
C SER A 118 -10.64 9.43 8.80
N LYS A 119 -11.46 10.22 9.50
CA LYS A 119 -12.92 9.97 9.60
C LYS A 119 -13.65 10.03 8.26
N LYS A 120 -13.02 10.58 7.22
CA LYS A 120 -13.57 10.70 5.86
C LYS A 120 -13.18 9.53 4.96
N ASP A 121 -12.21 8.72 5.37
CA ASP A 121 -11.84 7.53 4.64
C ASP A 121 -12.96 6.48 4.80
N PRO A 122 -13.27 5.71 3.75
CA PRO A 122 -14.28 4.67 3.83
C PRO A 122 -13.96 3.74 5.00
N ASN A 123 -14.94 3.39 5.82
CA ASN A 123 -14.74 2.31 6.78
C ASN A 123 -14.74 0.98 6.03
N PRO A 124 -13.97 -0.02 6.50
CA PRO A 124 -14.10 -1.36 5.96
C PRO A 124 -15.58 -1.74 6.06
N LEU A 125 -16.16 -2.20 4.95
CA LEU A 125 -17.37 -2.99 5.03
C LEU A 125 -16.98 -4.22 5.85
N LYS A 126 -17.20 -4.17 7.17
CA LYS A 126 -17.22 -5.39 7.98
C LYS A 126 -18.15 -6.33 7.23
N ASN A 127 -17.63 -7.46 6.77
CA ASN A 127 -18.43 -8.52 6.16
C ASN A 127 -19.69 -8.71 7.02
N GLN A 128 -20.83 -8.22 6.56
CA GLN A 128 -22.14 -8.55 7.13
C GLN A 128 -22.65 -9.88 6.56
N ASN A 129 -21.75 -10.72 6.03
CA ASN A 129 -22.10 -11.96 5.31
C ASN A 129 -21.35 -13.19 5.86
N GLU A 130 -21.09 -13.28 7.17
CA GLU A 130 -20.63 -14.52 7.80
C GLU A 130 -21.41 -14.94 9.07
N GLU A 131 -22.61 -14.39 9.30
CA GLU A 131 -23.54 -14.94 10.30
C GLU A 131 -24.94 -15.02 9.67
N GLY A 132 -25.32 -16.21 9.20
CA GLY A 132 -26.66 -16.45 8.68
C GLY A 132 -26.84 -17.67 7.78
N ASP A 133 -25.95 -18.67 7.85
CA ASP A 133 -26.22 -19.99 7.31
C ASP A 133 -26.12 -20.97 8.48
N ASN A 134 -27.22 -21.06 9.22
CA ASN A 134 -27.61 -22.14 10.13
C ASN A 134 -28.94 -21.75 10.76
N ASN A 135 -30.03 -22.09 10.08
CA ASN A 135 -31.24 -22.53 10.76
C ASN A 135 -31.85 -23.65 9.93
N GLU A 136 -31.88 -24.82 10.57
CA GLU A 136 -32.76 -25.95 10.26
C GLU A 136 -34.22 -25.53 10.10
#